data_AF-A0A3B8W8M7-F1
#
_entry.id   AF-A0A3B8W8M7-F1
#
_cell.length_a   1.000
_cell.length_b   1.000
_cell.length_c   1.000
_cell.angle_alpha   90.00
_cell.angle_beta   90.00
_cell.angle_gamma   90.00
#
_symmetry.space_group_name_H-M   'P 1'
#
loop_
_entity.id
_entity.type
_entity.pdbx_description
1 polymer ?
#
loop_
_entity_poly.entity_id
_entity_poly.type
_entity_poly.pdbx_seq_one_letter_code
_entity_poly.pdbx_strand_id
1 'polypeptide(L)'
;MGISFGIDRIYDALDELKLFPESAQTSTRVLVCHFGEATRAYGLPVVKQLREKGVATEIYPDITKVKKQLEYADRKRIAFAVVIGADEMASGQLTVKNLATGEQQKKTIDELVASLAS
;
A
#
# COMPACT_ATOMS: atom_id res chain seq x y z
N MET A 1 42.41 16.10 -3.45
CA MET A 1 42.09 14.99 -2.53
C MET A 1 40.62 14.66 -2.69
N GLY A 2 40.29 13.59 -3.41
CA GLY A 2 38.91 13.13 -3.56
C GLY A 2 38.56 12.22 -2.40
N ILE A 3 37.57 12.63 -1.59
CA ILE A 3 37.09 11.84 -0.45
C ILE A 3 35.88 11.04 -0.96
N SER A 4 36.06 9.74 -1.14
CA SER A 4 34.96 8.82 -1.43
C SER A 4 34.38 8.36 -0.10
N PHE A 5 33.23 8.88 0.29
CA PHE A 5 32.42 8.26 1.35
C PHE A 5 31.74 7.05 0.71
N GLY A 6 32.33 5.87 0.88
CA GLY A 6 31.72 4.61 0.46
C GLY A 6 30.38 4.46 1.17
N ILE A 7 29.30 4.41 0.40
CA ILE A 7 27.94 4.16 0.88
C ILE A 7 27.89 2.92 1.79
N ASP A 8 28.76 1.94 1.55
CA ASP A 8 28.93 0.74 2.37
C ASP A 8 29.24 1.03 3.85
N ARG A 9 30.12 2.01 4.16
CA ARG A 9 30.41 2.36 5.56
C ARG A 9 29.27 3.11 6.24
N ILE A 10 28.47 3.83 5.47
CA ILE A 10 27.26 4.47 5.98
C ILE A 10 26.21 3.40 6.27
N TYR A 11 26.11 2.38 5.41
CA TYR A 11 25.21 1.25 5.63
C TYR A 11 25.59 0.46 6.90
N ASP A 12 26.87 0.10 7.06
CA ASP A 12 27.35 -0.61 8.25
C ASP A 12 27.11 0.19 9.54
N ALA A 13 27.34 1.50 9.52
CA ALA A 13 27.08 2.37 10.67
C ALA A 13 25.58 2.48 11.00
N LEU A 14 24.71 2.52 9.99
CA LEU A 14 23.26 2.57 10.19
C LEU A 14 22.69 1.25 10.75
N ASP A 15 23.25 0.11 10.32
CA ASP A 15 22.86 -1.24 10.79
C ASP A 15 23.37 -1.49 12.23
N GLU A 16 24.62 -1.12 12.52
CA GLU A 16 25.24 -1.28 13.85
C GLU A 16 24.57 -0.41 14.92
N LEU A 17 24.06 0.77 14.54
CA LEU A 17 23.32 1.68 15.43
C LEU A 17 21.84 1.34 15.60
N LYS A 18 21.30 0.30 14.92
CA LYS A 18 19.86 -0.03 14.88
C LYS A 18 18.97 1.19 14.58
N LEU A 19 19.48 2.14 13.78
CA LEU A 19 18.77 3.39 13.45
C LEU A 19 17.76 3.22 12.32
N PHE A 20 17.64 2.03 11.74
CA PHE A 20 16.48 1.70 10.94
C PHE A 20 15.27 1.58 11.87
N PRO A 21 14.29 2.50 11.79
CA PRO A 21 13.06 2.32 12.54
C PRO A 21 12.42 1.00 12.08
N GLU A 22 11.82 0.22 12.97
CA GLU A 22 11.13 -1.03 12.61
C GLU A 22 10.06 -0.82 11.51
N SER A 23 9.59 0.42 11.34
CA SER A 23 8.75 0.87 10.21
C SER A 23 9.41 0.78 8.83
N ALA A 24 10.71 0.52 8.74
CA ALA A 24 11.43 0.33 7.49
C ALA A 24 11.15 -1.04 6.85
N GLN A 25 10.60 -2.02 7.59
CA GLN A 25 10.43 -3.39 7.09
C GLN A 25 9.09 -3.66 6.38
N THR A 26 8.01 -2.94 6.69
CA THR A 26 6.83 -2.77 5.81
C THR A 26 6.08 -1.51 6.23
N SER A 27 6.22 -0.41 5.49
CA SER A 27 5.45 0.81 5.76
C SER A 27 4.02 0.75 5.22
N THR A 28 3.74 -0.08 4.21
CA THR A 28 2.47 -0.05 3.49
C THR A 28 1.34 -0.70 4.30
N ARG A 29 0.33 0.10 4.67
CA ARG A 29 -0.88 -0.36 5.37
C ARG A 29 -2.00 -0.79 4.43
N VAL A 30 -2.03 -0.22 3.22
CA VAL A 30 -3.07 -0.47 2.21
C VAL A 30 -2.45 -0.77 0.84
N LEU A 31 -2.87 -1.85 0.20
CA LEU A 31 -2.57 -2.13 -1.21
C LEU A 31 -3.79 -1.85 -2.08
N VAL A 32 -3.64 -1.05 -3.11
CA VAL A 32 -4.65 -0.85 -4.16
C VAL A 32 -4.42 -1.87 -5.26
N CYS A 33 -5.38 -2.77 -5.39
CA CYS A 33 -5.48 -3.77 -6.44
C CYS A 33 -6.36 -3.27 -7.59
N HIS A 34 -6.00 -3.62 -8.82
CA HIS A 34 -6.72 -3.22 -10.03
C HIS A 34 -6.83 -4.39 -11.00
N PHE A 35 -7.79 -4.31 -11.93
CA PHE A 35 -8.03 -5.35 -12.95
C PHE A 35 -7.42 -5.02 -14.31
N GLY A 36 -7.01 -3.77 -14.55
CA GLY A 36 -6.52 -3.29 -15.84
C GLY A 36 -6.09 -1.83 -15.81
N GLU A 37 -5.70 -1.27 -16.95
CA GLU A 37 -5.20 0.11 -17.03
C GLU A 37 -6.23 1.15 -16.57
N ALA A 38 -7.50 1.01 -16.94
CA ALA A 38 -8.55 1.95 -16.56
C ALA A 38 -8.76 2.00 -15.03
N THR A 39 -8.80 0.83 -14.39
CA THR A 39 -8.94 0.72 -12.92
C THR A 39 -7.66 1.16 -12.20
N ARG A 40 -6.49 0.91 -12.79
CA ARG A 40 -5.21 1.44 -12.28
C ARG A 40 -5.20 2.97 -12.33
N ALA A 41 -5.59 3.57 -13.45
CA ALA A 41 -5.67 5.01 -13.61
C ALA A 41 -6.63 5.66 -12.59
N TYR A 42 -7.76 5.00 -12.32
CA TYR A 42 -8.67 5.39 -11.24
C TYR A 42 -8.08 5.17 -9.83
N GLY A 43 -7.24 4.16 -9.65
CA GLY A 43 -6.58 3.88 -8.38
C GLY A 43 -5.47 4.87 -7.99
N LEU A 44 -4.77 5.47 -8.96
CA LEU A 44 -3.75 6.48 -8.67
C LEU A 44 -4.26 7.67 -7.81
N PRO A 45 -5.38 8.35 -8.14
CA PRO A 45 -5.91 9.42 -7.30
C PRO A 45 -6.37 8.91 -5.93
N VAL A 46 -6.89 7.69 -5.83
CA VAL A 46 -7.25 7.07 -4.54
C VAL A 46 -6.02 6.89 -3.66
N VAL A 47 -4.92 6.37 -4.21
CA VAL A 47 -3.65 6.26 -3.50
C VAL A 47 -3.16 7.62 -3.03
N LYS A 48 -3.23 8.64 -3.90
CA LYS A 48 -2.83 10.00 -3.56
C LYS A 48 -3.62 10.54 -2.37
N GLN A 49 -4.95 10.43 -2.39
CA GLN A 49 -5.80 10.89 -1.29
C GLN A 49 -5.51 10.17 0.03
N LEU A 50 -5.29 8.85 -0.02
CA LEU A 50 -4.93 8.08 1.17
C LEU A 50 -3.58 8.53 1.75
N ARG A 51 -2.59 8.78 0.89
CA ARG A 51 -1.28 9.31 1.30
C ARG A 51 -1.36 10.71 1.90
N GLU A 52 -2.18 11.58 1.30
CA GLU A 52 -2.44 12.93 1.84
C GLU A 52 -3.08 12.88 3.23
N LYS A 53 -3.86 11.83 3.53
CA LYS A 53 -4.43 11.55 4.85
C LYS A 53 -3.47 10.78 5.78
N GLY A 54 -2.19 10.65 5.43
CA GLY A 54 -1.18 9.99 6.24
C GLY A 54 -1.20 8.47 6.19
N VAL A 55 -2.00 7.87 5.31
CA VAL A 55 -2.04 6.41 5.14
C VAL A 55 -0.99 5.98 4.11
N ALA A 56 -0.06 5.15 4.56
CA ALA A 56 0.93 4.53 3.69
C ALA A 56 0.25 3.52 2.75
N THR A 57 0.03 3.94 1.51
CA THR A 57 -0.69 3.18 0.48
C THR A 57 0.18 2.96 -0.75
N GLU A 58 0.11 1.77 -1.33
CA GLU A 58 0.78 1.37 -2.56
C GLU A 58 -0.24 0.89 -3.59
N ILE A 59 0.01 1.08 -4.88
CA ILE A 59 -0.76 0.44 -5.96
C ILE A 59 0.08 -0.67 -6.57
N TYR A 60 -0.54 -1.81 -6.83
CA TYR A 60 0.18 -2.91 -7.47
C TYR A 60 0.64 -2.48 -8.89
N PRO A 61 1.91 -2.68 -9.27
CA PRO A 61 2.44 -2.09 -10.51
C PRO A 61 1.94 -2.79 -11.78
N ASP A 62 1.84 -4.12 -11.76
CA ASP A 62 1.56 -4.92 -12.95
C ASP A 62 0.07 -5.22 -13.10
N ILE A 63 -0.37 -5.38 -14.35
CA ILE A 63 -1.73 -5.83 -14.65
C ILE A 63 -1.76 -7.36 -14.57
N THR A 64 -2.09 -7.86 -13.40
CA THR A 64 -2.18 -9.30 -13.13
C THR A 64 -3.49 -9.64 -12.43
N LYS A 65 -3.83 -10.93 -12.36
CA LYS A 65 -5.02 -11.39 -11.62
C LYS A 65 -4.96 -10.88 -10.18
N VAL A 66 -6.08 -10.33 -9.67
CA VAL A 66 -6.20 -9.80 -8.30
C VAL A 66 -5.73 -10.80 -7.25
N LYS A 67 -5.92 -12.11 -7.46
CA LYS A 67 -5.38 -13.15 -6.57
C LYS A 67 -3.87 -13.00 -6.32
N LYS A 68 -3.06 -12.76 -7.35
CA LYS A 68 -1.60 -12.56 -7.19
C LYS A 68 -1.27 -11.26 -6.45
N GLN A 69 -2.07 -10.23 -6.66
CA GLN A 69 -1.93 -8.94 -5.96
C GLN A 69 -2.25 -9.09 -4.46
N LEU A 70 -3.29 -9.88 -4.12
CA LEU A 70 -3.63 -10.22 -2.74
C LEU A 70 -2.55 -11.09 -2.10
N GLU A 71 -2.02 -12.09 -2.80
CA GLU A 71 -0.88 -12.90 -2.33
C GLU A 71 0.38 -12.04 -2.11
N TYR A 72 0.58 -11.00 -2.91
CA TYR A 72 1.63 -10.01 -2.68
C TYR A 72 1.39 -9.20 -1.40
N ALA A 73 0.16 -8.74 -1.19
CA ALA A 73 -0.22 -8.02 0.02
C ALA A 73 0.00 -8.87 1.28
N ASP A 74 -0.41 -10.13 1.22
CA ASP A 74 -0.25 -11.11 2.30
C ASP A 74 1.24 -11.38 2.59
N ARG A 75 2.06 -11.62 1.54
CA ARG A 75 3.52 -11.78 1.68
C ARG A 75 4.20 -10.57 2.31
N LYS A 76 3.74 -9.36 1.97
CA LYS A 76 4.22 -8.11 2.57
C LYS A 76 3.60 -7.81 3.95
N ARG A 77 2.66 -8.63 4.43
CA ARG A 77 1.89 -8.41 5.66
C ARG A 77 1.14 -7.07 5.67
N ILE A 78 0.61 -6.67 4.52
CA ILE A 78 -0.24 -5.50 4.41
C ILE A 78 -1.59 -5.82 5.08
N ALA A 79 -2.12 -4.89 5.88
CA ALA A 79 -3.35 -5.14 6.64
C ALA A 79 -4.62 -5.10 5.78
N PHE A 80 -4.65 -4.22 4.77
CA PHE A 80 -5.83 -4.01 3.93
C PHE A 80 -5.49 -4.01 2.44
N ALA A 81 -6.41 -4.56 1.63
CA ALA A 81 -6.37 -4.45 0.18
C ALA A 81 -7.64 -3.75 -0.33
N VAL A 82 -7.48 -2.68 -1.09
CA VAL A 82 -8.56 -2.00 -1.80
C VAL A 82 -8.62 -2.59 -3.20
N VAL A 83 -9.76 -3.14 -3.61
CA VAL A 83 -9.94 -3.70 -4.95
C VAL A 83 -10.77 -2.71 -5.77
N ILE A 84 -10.22 -2.24 -6.88
CA ILE A 84 -10.87 -1.30 -7.79
C ILE A 84 -11.27 -2.04 -9.06
N GLY A 85 -12.57 -2.32 -9.19
CA GLY A 85 -13.22 -2.83 -10.39
C GLY A 85 -14.08 -1.77 -11.09
N ALA A 86 -14.89 -2.23 -12.05
CA ALA A 86 -15.81 -1.35 -12.79
C ALA A 86 -16.91 -0.78 -11.88
N ASP A 87 -17.36 -1.55 -10.89
CA ASP A 87 -18.41 -1.15 -9.95
C ASP A 87 -17.92 -0.02 -9.02
N GLU A 88 -16.68 -0.07 -8.56
CA GLU A 88 -16.07 0.97 -7.73
C GLU A 88 -15.88 2.27 -8.53
N MET A 89 -15.49 2.16 -9.80
CA MET A 89 -15.38 3.31 -10.70
C MET A 89 -16.75 3.98 -10.94
N ALA A 90 -17.83 3.19 -11.02
CA ALA A 90 -19.19 3.70 -11.24
C ALA A 90 -19.85 4.25 -9.96
N SER A 91 -19.63 3.59 -8.82
CA SER A 91 -20.28 3.92 -7.55
C SER A 91 -19.50 4.91 -6.67
N GLY A 92 -18.19 5.06 -6.90
CA GLY A 92 -17.31 5.89 -6.07
C GLY A 92 -17.02 5.30 -4.68
N GLN A 93 -17.53 4.11 -4.37
CA GLN A 93 -17.21 3.39 -3.14
C GLN A 93 -16.06 2.44 -3.39
N LEU A 94 -15.16 2.29 -2.42
CA LEU A 94 -14.01 1.39 -2.52
C LEU A 94 -14.32 0.08 -1.83
N THR A 95 -14.07 -1.04 -2.50
CA THR A 95 -14.15 -2.35 -1.87
C THR A 95 -12.87 -2.59 -1.08
N VAL A 96 -12.97 -2.49 0.24
CA VAL A 96 -11.87 -2.72 1.19
C VAL A 96 -11.96 -4.14 1.71
N LYS A 97 -10.89 -4.90 1.50
CA LYS A 97 -10.68 -6.23 2.06
C LYS A 97 -9.72 -6.16 3.23
N ASN A 98 -10.15 -6.62 4.40
CA ASN A 98 -9.27 -6.88 5.52
C ASN A 98 -8.53 -8.21 5.25
N LEU A 99 -7.20 -8.17 5.20
CA LEU A 99 -6.40 -9.35 4.91
C LEU A 99 -6.20 -10.24 6.14
N ALA A 100 -6.35 -9.70 7.35
CA ALA A 100 -6.30 -10.48 8.58
C ALA A 100 -7.57 -11.30 8.82
N THR A 101 -8.75 -10.72 8.57
CA THR A 101 -10.04 -11.41 8.78
C THR A 101 -10.62 -12.03 7.50
N GLY A 102 -10.13 -11.61 6.33
CA GLY A 102 -10.68 -11.98 5.02
C GLY A 102 -11.97 -11.26 4.66
N GLU A 103 -12.49 -10.41 5.55
CA GLU A 103 -13.77 -9.71 5.38
C GLU A 103 -13.67 -8.61 4.32
N GLN A 104 -14.73 -8.46 3.53
CA GLN A 104 -14.82 -7.44 2.47
C GLN A 104 -15.98 -6.50 2.78
N GLN A 105 -15.70 -5.20 2.78
CA GLN A 105 -16.67 -4.16 3.07
C GLN A 105 -16.50 -3.03 2.07
N LYS A 106 -17.61 -2.45 1.61
CA LYS A 106 -17.57 -1.21 0.83
C LYS A 106 -17.41 -0.05 1.80
N LYS A 107 -16.35 0.73 1.61
CA LYS A 107 -16.03 1.90 2.43
C LYS A 107 -15.62 3.05 1.54
N THR A 108 -15.87 4.25 2.02
CA THR A 108 -15.28 5.48 1.50
C THR A 108 -13.82 5.61 1.96
N ILE A 109 -13.07 6.51 1.34
CA ILE A 109 -11.69 6.81 1.73
C ILE A 109 -11.64 7.27 3.19
N ASP A 110 -12.60 8.09 3.63
CA ASP A 110 -12.70 8.57 5.00
C ASP A 110 -12.94 7.44 6.02
N GLU A 111 -13.86 6.52 5.72
CA GLU A 111 -14.11 5.35 6.57
C GLU A 111 -12.90 4.40 6.64
N LEU A 112 -12.19 4.22 5.52
CA LEU A 112 -10.95 3.44 5.49
C LEU A 112 -9.89 4.08 6.40
N VAL A 113 -9.69 5.39 6.29
CA VAL A 113 -8.72 6.12 7.13
C VAL A 113 -9.11 6.03 8.60
N ALA A 114 -10.40 6.20 8.94
CA ALA A 114 -10.88 6.04 10.30
C ALA A 114 -10.61 4.63 10.87
N SER A 115 -10.74 3.58 10.04
CA SER A 115 -10.44 2.21 10.47
C SER A 115 -8.94 1.92 10.67
N LEU A 116 -8.06 2.78 10.14
CA LEU A 116 -6.61 2.67 10.24
C LEU A 116 -6.03 3.53 11.36
N ALA A 117 -6.77 4.54 11.82
CA ALA A 117 -6.34 5.45 12.88
C ALA A 117 -6.46 4.85 14.30
N SER A 118 -7.09 3.67 14.43
CA SER A 118 -7.24 2.91 15.68
C SER A 118 -6.05 1.99 15.97
#